data_AF-A0A8J7DQ86-F1
#
_entry.id   AF-A0A8J7DQ86-F1
#
_cell.length_a   1.000
_cell.length_b   1.000
_cell.length_c   1.000
_cell.angle_alpha   90.00
_cell.angle_beta   90.00
_cell.angle_gamma   90.00
#
_symmetry.space_group_name_H-M   'P 1'
#
loop_
_entity.id
_entity.type
_entity.pdbx_description
1 polymer ?
#
loop_
_entity_poly.entity_id
_entity_poly.type
_entity_poly.pdbx_seq_one_letter_code
_entity_poly.pdbx_strand_id
1 'polypeptide(L)' 'MGWLIDPDEQTVFVYLPERRLEVFDRSEQRLPVPAFASELGLTVGAVLGWLLEWRTSGGFQFD' A
#
# COMPACT_ATOMS: atom_id res chain seq x y z
N MET A 1 -0.75 3.16 13.62
CA MET A 1 -0.71 2.21 12.48
C MET A 1 0.18 2.82 11.43
N GLY A 2 1.11 2.05 10.88
CA GLY A 2 1.97 2.50 9.77
C GLY A 2 2.07 1.42 8.72
N TRP A 3 2.24 1.81 7.46
CA TRP A 3 2.47 0.90 6.35
C TRP A 3 3.88 1.09 5.81
N LEU A 4 4.56 -0.02 5.53
CA LEU A 4 5.73 -0.05 4.66
C LEU A 4 5.28 -0.75 3.37
N ILE A 5 5.37 -0.04 2.25
CA ILE A 5 4.93 -0.53 0.94
C ILE A 5 6.18 -0.80 0.12
N ASP A 6 6.32 -2.02 -0.39
CA ASP A 6 7.38 -2.40 -1.31
C ASP A 6 6.77 -2.73 -2.68
N PRO A 7 6.88 -1.81 -3.66
CA PRO A 7 6.32 -2.02 -4.99
C PRO A 7 7.03 -3.10 -5.82
N ASP A 8 8.31 -3.34 -5.57
CA ASP A 8 9.09 -4.31 -6.34
C ASP A 8 8.77 -5.73 -5.85
N GLU A 9 8.52 -5.91 -4.55
CA GLU A 9 8.01 -7.15 -3.96
C GLU A 9 6.48 -7.27 -4.03
N GLN A 10 5.77 -6.27 -4.55
CA GLN A 10 4.29 -6.20 -4.60
C GLN A 10 3.63 -6.49 -3.24
N THR A 11 4.22 -5.97 -2.17
CA THR A 11 3.84 -6.33 -0.80
C THR A 11 3.59 -5.08 0.06
N VAL A 12 2.58 -5.16 0.92
CA VAL A 12 2.30 -4.14 1.95
C VAL A 12 2.46 -4.76 3.33
N PHE A 13 3.38 -4.20 4.12
CA PHE A 13 3.62 -4.54 5.50
C PHE A 13 2.87 -3.56 6.42
N VAL A 14 2.02 -4.08 7.30
CA VAL A 14 1.24 -3.27 8.24
C VAL A 14 1.76 -3.44 9.67
N TYR A 15 2.16 -2.32 10.26
CA TYR A 15 2.53 -2.22 11.67
C TYR A 15 1.33 -1.72 12.48
N LEU A 16 0.72 -2.63 13.24
CA LEU A 16 -0.33 -2.33 14.20
C LEU A 16 0.28 -2.14 15.60
N PRO A 17 -0.20 -1.16 16.40
CA PRO A 17 0.20 -1.06 17.80
C PRO A 17 -0.07 -2.38 18.53
N GLU A 18 0.89 -2.83 19.35
CA GLU A 18 0.74 -3.99 20.25
C GLU A 18 0.49 -5.35 19.57
N ARG A 19 0.57 -5.43 18.24
CA ARG A 19 0.42 -6.68 17.47
C ARG A 19 1.66 -6.94 16.60
N ARG A 20 1.73 -8.15 16.05
CA ARG A 20 2.78 -8.52 15.08
C ARG A 20 2.56 -7.80 13.75
N LEU A 21 3.65 -7.65 13.00
CA LEU A 21 3.63 -7.24 11.61
C LEU A 21 2.69 -8.16 10.81
N GLU A 22 1.77 -7.56 10.06
CA GLU A 22 0.92 -8.28 9.10
C GLU A 22 1.43 -8.02 7.68
N VAL A 23 1.43 -9.06 6.85
CA VAL A 23 1.93 -9.03 5.47
C VAL A 23 0.76 -9.25 4.53
N PHE A 24 0.62 -8.37 3.54
CA PHE A 24 -0.42 -8.44 2.51
C PHE A 24 0.26 -8.45 1.14
N ASP A 25 0.12 -9.57 0.42
CA ASP A 25 0.85 -9.89 -0.82
C ASP A 25 -0.08 -10.28 -1.99
N ARG A 26 -1.41 -10.20 -1.80
CA ARG A 26 -2.40 -10.46 -2.86
C ARG A 26 -3.19 -9.21 -3.20
N SER A 27 -3.37 -8.96 -4.49
CA SER A 27 -4.03 -7.76 -5.04
C SER A 27 -5.42 -7.49 -4.47
N GLU A 28 -6.20 -8.53 -4.18
CA GLU A 28 -7.60 -8.41 -3.71
C GLU A 28 -7.71 -8.25 -2.19
N GLN A 29 -6.61 -8.44 -1.45
CA GLN A 29 -6.63 -8.30 0.00
C GLN A 29 -6.94 -6.85 0.38
N ARG A 30 -7.94 -6.70 1.25
CA ARG A 30 -8.27 -5.41 1.86
C ARG A 30 -7.25 -5.08 2.93
N LEU A 31 -6.71 -3.87 2.85
CA LEU A 31 -5.76 -3.37 3.81
C LEU A 31 -6.49 -2.80 5.03
N PRO A 32 -6.00 -3.08 6.25
CA PRO A 32 -6.55 -2.48 7.45
C PRO A 32 -6.25 -0.98 7.45
N VAL A 33 -7.29 -0.18 7.62
CA VAL A 33 -7.21 1.29 7.68
C VAL A 33 -7.74 1.80 9.02
N PRO A 34 -7.34 3.00 9.46
CA PRO A 34 -7.98 3.65 10.60
C PRO A 34 -9.49 3.84 10.36
N ALA A 35 -10.26 3.92 11.45
CA ALA A 35 -11.72 4.01 11.38
C ALA A 35 -12.23 5.19 10.53
N PHE A 36 -11.53 6.33 10.55
CA PHE A 36 -11.92 7.49 9.74
C PHE A 36 -11.83 7.24 8.22
N ALA A 37 -11.08 6.22 7.79
CA ALA A 37 -10.80 5.90 6.40
C ALA A 37 -11.48 4.60 5.96
N SER A 38 -12.36 4.02 6.78
CA SER A 38 -12.96 2.70 6.51
C SER A 38 -13.75 2.64 5.20
N GLU A 39 -14.31 3.76 4.75
CA GLU A 39 -15.08 3.85 3.50
C GLU A 39 -14.21 3.77 2.24
N LEU A 40 -12.90 3.98 2.34
CA LEU A 40 -11.99 3.92 1.18
C LEU A 40 -11.85 2.48 0.62
N GLY A 41 -12.04 1.46 1.46
CA GLY A 41 -12.01 0.05 1.02
C GLY A 41 -10.71 -0.36 0.32
N LEU A 42 -9.57 0.21 0.70
CA LEU A 42 -8.30 0.05 0.00
C LEU A 42 -7.86 -1.42 -0.11
N THR A 43 -7.42 -1.81 -1.30
CA THR A 43 -6.78 -3.10 -1.56
C THR A 43 -5.30 -2.93 -1.85
N VAL A 44 -4.53 -4.02 -1.70
CA VAL A 44 -3.11 -4.07 -2.09
C VAL A 44 -2.92 -3.60 -3.53
N GLY A 45 -3.73 -4.13 -4.46
CA GLY A 45 -3.64 -3.79 -5.88
C GLY A 45 -3.90 -2.32 -6.17
N ALA A 46 -4.87 -1.69 -5.48
CA ALA A 46 -5.16 -0.27 -5.66
C ALA A 46 -3.96 0.61 -5.23
N VAL A 47 -3.36 0.31 -4.08
CA VAL A 47 -2.25 1.08 -3.51
C VAL A 47 -0.98 0.92 -4.33
N LEU A 48 -0.64 -0.32 -4.72
CA LEU A 48 0.51 -0.58 -5.58
C LEU A 48 0.32 0.00 -6.98
N GLY A 49 -0.91 -0.04 -7.50
CA GLY A 49 -1.27 0.56 -8.79
C GLY A 49 -0.91 2.03 -8.85
N TRP A 50 -1.22 2.82 -7.81
CA TRP A 50 -0.87 4.23 -7.76
C TRP A 50 0.65 4.49 -7.81
N LEU A 51 1.44 3.68 -7.11
CA LEU A 51 2.90 3.82 -7.07
C LEU A 51 3.56 3.42 -8.40
N LEU A 52 3.03 2.38 -9.04
CA LEU A 52 3.50 1.91 -10.35
C LEU A 52 3.10 2.87 -11.48
N GLU A 53 1.90 3.41 -11.43
CA GLU A 53 1.42 4.41 -12.40
C GLU A 53 2.33 5.64 -12.40
N TRP A 54 2.73 6.12 -11.22
CA TRP A 54 3.68 7.24 -11.10
C TRP A 54 5.04 6.93 -11.74
N ARG A 55 5.53 5.69 -11.58
CA ARG A 55 6.78 5.23 -12.21
C ARG A 55 6.68 5.16 -13.73
N THR A 56 5.54 4.74 -14.27
CA THR A 56 5.34 4.61 -15.73
C THR A 56 5.01 5.94 -16.41
N SER A 57 4.50 6.91 -15.66
CA SER A 57 4.07 8.21 -16.20
C SER A 57 5.21 9.23 -16.35
N GLY A 58 6.46 8.85 -16.06
CA GLY A 58 7.62 9.74 -16.22
C GLY A 58 7.57 10.95 -15.31
N GLY A 59 7.61 10.74 -13.99
CA GLY A 59 7.72 11.84 -13.02
C GLY A 59 9.07 12.54 -13.11
N PHE A 60 9.07 13.76 -13.68
CA PHE A 60 10.13 14.79 -13.67
C PHE A 60 11.59 14.31 -13.79
N GLN A 61 12.14 14.49 -14.99
CA GLN A 61 13.59 14.60 -15.18
C GLN A 61 14.06 15.86 -14.43
N PHE A 62 14.87 15.68 -13.40
CA PHE A 62 15.60 16.79 -12.79
C PHE A 62 16.72 17.18 -13.78
N ASP A 63 16.58 18.32 -14.46
CA ASP A 63 17.71 19.08 -14.98
C ASP A 63 18.36 19.89 -13.85
#